data_AF-A0A800JJ14-F1
#
_entry.id   AF-A0A800JJ14-F1
#
_cell.length_a   1.000
_cell.length_b   1.000
_cell.length_c   1.000
_cell.angle_alpha   90.00
_cell.angle_beta   90.00
_cell.angle_gamma   90.00
#
_symmetry.space_group_name_H-M   'P 1'
#
loop_
_entity.id
_entity.type
_entity.pdbx_description
1 polymer ?
#
loop_
_entity_poly.entity_id
_entity_poly.type
_entity_poly.pdbx_seq_one_letter_code
_entity_poly.pdbx_strand_id
1 'polypeptide(L)'
;MKSDYLRAIESFALRAFLIAIGFQLFALLILVFGSDKVAVIQGAIIGIEESRMEQFKYDVKLQFYLFLNLFKIAGILLFGIPWAVLRFSKIFRDNGLETKKNEG
;
A
#
# COMPACT_ATOMS: atom_id res chain seq x y z
N MET A 1 29.36 7.76 -5.49
CA MET A 1 28.31 8.70 -5.93
C MET A 1 27.07 8.00 -6.51
N LYS A 2 27.10 7.34 -7.68
CA LYS A 2 25.91 6.63 -8.21
C LYS A 2 25.41 5.49 -7.29
N SER A 3 26.31 4.80 -6.59
CA SER A 3 25.99 3.75 -5.62
C SER A 3 25.21 4.24 -4.40
N ASP A 4 25.57 5.42 -3.88
CA ASP A 4 25.03 5.95 -2.63
C ASP A 4 23.61 6.51 -2.84
N TYR A 5 23.38 7.16 -3.98
CA TYR A 5 22.06 7.62 -4.40
C TYR A 5 21.07 6.47 -4.62
N LEU A 6 21.49 5.39 -5.30
CA LEU A 6 20.65 4.21 -5.49
C LEU A 6 20.29 3.53 -4.16
N ARG A 7 21.24 3.47 -3.22
CA ARG A 7 21.02 2.93 -1.88
C ARG A 7 20.05 3.79 -1.05
N ALA A 8 20.13 5.12 -1.19
CA ALA A 8 19.18 6.03 -0.55
C ALA A 8 17.75 5.84 -1.10
N ILE A 9 17.60 5.70 -2.42
CA ILE A 9 16.29 5.43 -3.05
C ILE A 9 15.75 4.05 -2.65
N GLU A 10 16.58 3.00 -2.62
CA GLU A 10 16.16 1.67 -2.17
C GLU A 10 15.61 1.73 -0.74
N SER A 11 16.29 2.42 0.18
CA SER A 11 15.83 2.57 1.56
C SER A 11 14.55 3.39 1.66
N PHE A 12 14.42 4.46 0.88
CA PHE A 12 13.22 5.27 0.83
C PHE A 12 12.02 4.46 0.31
N ALA A 13 12.18 3.77 -0.83
CA ALA A 13 11.13 2.96 -1.43
C ALA A 13 10.66 1.84 -0.48
N LEU A 14 11.59 1.20 0.23
CA LEU A 14 11.25 0.22 1.28
C LEU A 14 10.45 0.85 2.42
N ARG A 15 10.90 1.99 2.97
CA ARG A 15 10.20 2.67 4.07
C ARG A 15 8.80 3.11 3.66
N ALA A 16 8.67 3.71 2.48
CA ALA A 16 7.38 4.12 1.92
C ALA A 16 6.46 2.90 1.70
N PHE A 17 6.99 1.79 1.20
CA PHE A 17 6.23 0.55 1.04
C PHE A 17 5.74 -0.02 2.37
N LEU A 18 6.59 -0.03 3.41
CA LEU A 18 6.21 -0.47 4.75
C LEU A 18 5.14 0.42 5.39
N ILE A 19 5.24 1.74 5.21
CA ILE A 19 4.21 2.69 5.67
C ILE A 19 2.89 2.42 4.94
N ALA A 20 2.94 2.19 3.61
CA ALA A 20 1.74 1.87 2.84
C ALA A 20 1.08 0.56 3.30
N ILE A 21 1.87 -0.48 3.61
CA ILE A 21 1.37 -1.73 4.20
C ILE A 21 0.74 -1.47 5.57
N GLY A 22 1.41 -0.72 6.44
CA GLY A 22 0.91 -0.38 7.77
C GLY A 22 -0.41 0.38 7.72
N PHE A 23 -0.51 1.39 6.86
CA PHE A 23 -1.74 2.12 6.61
C PHE A 23 -2.86 1.20 6.10
N GLN A 24 -2.53 0.25 5.22
CA GLN A 24 -3.52 -0.66 4.68
C GLN A 24 -4.05 -1.66 5.72
N LEU A 25 -3.18 -2.17 6.59
CA LEU A 25 -3.60 -3.01 7.72
C LEU A 25 -4.51 -2.23 8.67
N PHE A 26 -4.16 -0.99 8.96
CA PHE A 26 -4.98 -0.11 9.79
C PHE A 26 -6.36 0.16 9.17
N ALA A 27 -6.40 0.50 7.88
CA ALA A 27 -7.65 0.75 7.19
C ALA A 27 -8.50 -0.54 7.04
N LEU A 28 -7.89 -1.72 6.95
CA LEU A 28 -8.60 -3.00 7.00
C LEU A 28 -9.24 -3.25 8.38
N LEU A 29 -8.56 -2.90 9.48
CA LEU A 29 -9.15 -2.97 10.82
C LEU A 29 -10.37 -2.04 10.94
N ILE A 30 -10.30 -0.82 10.39
CA ILE A 30 -11.45 0.09 10.35
C ILE A 30 -12.60 -0.51 9.55
N LEU A 31 -12.32 -1.13 8.40
CA LEU A 31 -13.35 -1.79 7.59
C LEU A 31 -14.05 -2.93 8.35
N VAL A 32 -13.30 -3.73 9.11
CA VAL A 32 -13.86 -4.88 9.83
C VAL A 32 -14.64 -4.46 11.07
N PHE A 33 -14.12 -3.51 11.85
CA PHE A 33 -14.66 -3.19 13.17
C PHE A 33 -15.42 -1.85 13.24
N GLY A 34 -15.11 -0.91 12.35
CA GLY A 34 -15.56 0.49 12.42
C GLY A 34 -16.51 0.91 11.31
N SER A 35 -16.58 0.19 10.18
CA SER A 35 -17.35 0.60 8.99
C SER A 35 -18.81 0.88 9.31
N ASP A 36 -19.42 0.01 10.11
CA ASP A 36 -20.86 0.07 10.35
C ASP A 36 -21.21 1.26 11.28
N LYS A 37 -20.36 1.58 12.26
CA LYS A 37 -20.54 2.76 13.12
C LYS A 37 -20.37 4.06 12.34
N VAL A 38 -19.34 4.13 11.49
CA VAL A 38 -19.08 5.30 10.65
C VAL A 38 -20.22 5.50 9.65
N ALA A 39 -20.71 4.43 9.04
CA ALA A 39 -21.84 4.48 8.11
C ALA A 39 -23.14 4.92 8.79
N VAL A 40 -23.43 4.50 10.02
CA VAL A 40 -24.60 5.01 10.76
C VAL A 40 -24.50 6.52 11.01
N ILE A 41 -23.33 6.98 11.47
CA ILE A 41 -23.11 8.41 11.75
C ILE A 41 -23.23 9.22 10.46
N GLN A 42 -22.60 8.78 9.37
CA GLN A 42 -22.68 9.47 8.07
C GLN A 42 -24.10 9.45 7.52
N GLY A 43 -24.80 8.32 7.59
CA GLY A 43 -26.17 8.20 7.14
C GLY A 43 -27.11 9.12 7.92
N ALA A 44 -26.93 9.22 9.25
CA ALA A 44 -27.69 10.13 10.09
C ALA A 44 -27.43 11.61 9.76
N ILE A 45 -26.17 11.98 9.47
CA ILE A 45 -25.81 13.36 9.05
C ILE A 45 -26.43 13.71 7.70
N ILE A 46 -26.48 12.76 6.76
CA ILE A 46 -27.00 12.94 5.40
C ILE A 46 -28.54 12.86 5.37
N GLY A 47 -29.18 12.45 6.46
CA GLY A 47 -30.63 12.32 6.56
C GLY A 47 -31.19 11.05 5.90
N ILE A 48 -30.41 9.98 5.85
CA ILE A 48 -30.87 8.67 5.35
C ILE A 48 -31.93 8.11 6.31
N GLU A 49 -33.10 7.78 5.76
CA GLU A 49 -34.16 7.07 6.48
C GLU A 49 -33.66 5.75 7.04
N GLU A 50 -34.09 5.38 8.26
CA GLU A 50 -33.68 4.13 8.91
C GLU A 50 -33.95 2.89 8.05
N SER A 51 -35.04 2.90 7.28
CA SER A 51 -35.40 1.83 6.34
C SER A 51 -34.38 1.62 5.21
N ARG A 52 -33.59 2.65 4.87
CA ARG A 52 -32.54 2.61 3.85
C ARG A 52 -31.13 2.55 4.45
N MET A 53 -31.02 2.58 5.78
CA MET A 53 -29.74 2.60 6.48
C MET A 53 -28.92 1.32 6.23
N GLU A 54 -29.55 0.16 6.12
CA GLU A 54 -28.82 -1.08 5.82
C GLU A 54 -28.19 -1.07 4.42
N GLN A 55 -28.92 -0.60 3.42
CA GLN A 55 -28.40 -0.46 2.06
C GLN A 55 -27.26 0.57 2.03
N PHE A 56 -27.42 1.69 2.73
CA PHE A 56 -26.36 2.69 2.87
C PHE A 56 -25.09 2.13 3.52
N LYS A 57 -25.22 1.34 4.59
CA LYS A 57 -24.07 0.65 5.21
C LYS A 57 -23.35 -0.26 4.21
N TYR A 58 -24.11 -1.01 3.43
CA TYR A 58 -23.56 -1.90 2.41
C TYR A 58 -22.78 -1.10 1.36
N ASP A 59 -23.34 -0.01 0.84
CA ASP A 59 -22.71 0.83 -0.18
C ASP A 59 -21.43 1.50 0.36
N VAL A 60 -21.46 2.03 1.59
CA VAL A 60 -20.27 2.61 2.24
C VAL A 60 -19.18 1.55 2.39
N LYS A 61 -19.54 0.33 2.80
CA LYS A 61 -18.59 -0.79 2.94
C LYS A 61 -17.98 -1.15 1.58
N LEU A 62 -18.79 -1.22 0.53
CA LEU A 62 -18.35 -1.51 -0.83
C LEU A 62 -17.37 -0.43 -1.35
N GLN A 63 -17.69 0.85 -1.14
CA GLN A 63 -16.82 1.97 -1.50
C GLN A 63 -15.48 1.90 -0.76
N PHE A 64 -15.51 1.58 0.53
CA PHE A 64 -14.30 1.45 1.33
C PHE A 64 -13.44 0.25 0.88
N TYR A 65 -14.07 -0.87 0.51
CA TYR A 65 -13.39 -2.00 -0.12
C TYR A 65 -12.72 -1.63 -1.44
N LEU A 66 -13.39 -0.85 -2.29
CA LEU A 66 -12.84 -0.38 -3.56
C LEU A 66 -11.61 0.52 -3.31
N PHE A 67 -11.74 1.47 -2.39
CA PHE A 67 -10.67 2.40 -2.04
C PHE A 67 -9.43 1.69 -1.49
N LEU A 68 -9.62 0.71 -0.60
CA LEU A 68 -8.56 -0.14 -0.08
C LEU A 68 -7.83 -0.91 -1.17
N ASN A 69 -8.57 -1.50 -2.11
CA ASN A 69 -7.94 -2.23 -3.22
C ASN A 69 -7.18 -1.31 -4.17
N LEU A 70 -7.71 -0.12 -4.44
CA LEU A 70 -7.00 0.87 -5.25
C LEU A 70 -5.70 1.32 -4.56
N PHE A 71 -5.77 1.60 -3.26
CA PHE A 71 -4.59 1.98 -2.47
C PHE A 71 -3.55 0.87 -2.41
N LYS A 72 -3.99 -0.40 -2.30
CA LYS A 72 -3.12 -1.58 -2.37
C LYS A 72 -2.33 -1.62 -3.66
N ILE A 73 -3.03 -1.49 -4.79
CA ILE A 73 -2.42 -1.53 -6.12
C ILE A 73 -1.45 -0.35 -6.26
N ALA A 74 -1.86 0.85 -5.88
CA ALA A 74 -1.03 2.05 -5.95
C ALA A 74 0.25 1.91 -5.11
N GLY A 75 0.15 1.39 -3.88
CA GLY A 75 1.30 1.18 -2.99
C GLY A 75 2.30 0.18 -3.56
N ILE A 76 1.82 -0.91 -4.17
CA ILE A 76 2.69 -1.88 -4.86
C ILE A 76 3.33 -1.23 -6.09
N LEU A 77 2.55 -0.53 -6.92
CA LEU A 77 3.03 0.06 -8.17
C LEU A 77 4.08 1.16 -7.93
N LEU A 78 3.84 2.04 -6.96
CA LEU A 78 4.69 3.21 -6.70
C LEU A 78 5.89 2.92 -5.80
N PHE A 79 5.79 1.95 -4.90
CA PHE A 79 6.86 1.70 -3.92
C PHE A 79 7.37 0.26 -3.95
N GLY A 80 6.48 -0.72 -4.11
CA GLY A 80 6.85 -2.14 -4.17
C GLY A 80 7.70 -2.48 -5.40
N ILE A 81 7.24 -2.12 -6.60
CA ILE A 81 7.95 -2.41 -7.86
C ILE A 81 9.30 -1.67 -7.92
N PRO A 82 9.38 -0.35 -7.67
CA PRO A 82 10.67 0.34 -7.69
C PRO A 82 11.67 -0.22 -6.68
N TRP A 83 11.20 -0.58 -5.47
CA TRP A 83 12.04 -1.24 -4.49
C TRP A 83 12.56 -2.59 -4.99
N ALA A 84 11.69 -3.44 -5.53
CA ALA A 84 12.07 -4.75 -6.06
C ALA A 84 13.08 -4.63 -7.20
N VAL A 85 12.84 -3.73 -8.16
CA VAL A 85 13.75 -3.47 -9.29
C VAL A 85 15.12 -3.03 -8.78
N LEU A 86 15.19 -2.07 -7.87
CA LEU A 86 16.45 -1.58 -7.29
C LEU A 86 17.20 -2.70 -6.55
N ARG A 87 16.47 -3.54 -5.80
CA ARG A 87 17.04 -4.68 -5.07
C ARG A 87 17.64 -5.71 -6.03
N PHE A 88 16.91 -6.10 -7.07
CA PHE A 88 17.41 -7.06 -8.06
C PHE A 88 18.57 -6.49 -8.87
N SER A 89 18.48 -5.23 -9.33
CA SER A 89 19.59 -4.57 -10.03
C SER A 89 20.88 -4.54 -9.21
N LYS A 90 20.78 -4.40 -7.88
CA LYS A 90 21.94 -4.50 -6.99
C LYS A 90 22.51 -5.93 -6.95
N ILE A 91 21.67 -6.94 -6.76
CA ILE A 91 22.11 -8.36 -6.72
C ILE A 91 22.82 -8.75 -8.02
N PHE A 92 22.26 -8.40 -9.18
CA PHE A 92 22.89 -8.71 -10.47
C PHE A 92 24.22 -7.99 -10.68
N ARG A 93 24.32 -6.73 -10.23
CA ARG A 93 25.58 -5.98 -10.31
C ARG A 93 26.66 -6.60 -9.42
N ASP A 94 26.31 -7.00 -8.20
CA ASP A 94 27.26 -7.56 -7.25
C ASP A 94 27.74 -8.96 -7.71
N ASN A 95 26.83 -9.81 -8.22
CA ASN A 95 27.19 -11.12 -8.78
C ASN A 95 28.06 -11.04 -10.05
N GLY A 96 27.86 -10.04 -10.91
CA GLY A 96 28.68 -9.84 -12.11
C GLY A 96 30.08 -9.29 -11.84
N LEU A 97 30.31 -8.72 -10.65
CA LEU A 97 31.64 -8.29 -10.21
C LEU A 97 32.44 -9.43 -9.59
N GLU A 98 31.78 -10.38 -8.93
CA GLU A 98 32.45 -11.58 -8.39
C GLU A 98 32.96 -12.52 -9.49
N THR A 99 32.21 -12.70 -10.58
CA THR A 99 32.66 -13.50 -11.72
C THR A 99 33.90 -12.91 -12.39
N LYS A 100 33.93 -11.58 -12.60
CA LYS A 100 35.12 -10.90 -13.16
C LYS A 100 36.35 -10.92 -12.25
N LYS A 101 36.16 -11.04 -10.94
CA LYS A 101 37.27 -11.12 -9.97
C LYS A 101 37.89 -12.51 -9.91
N ASN A 102 37.14 -13.55 -10.28
CA ASN A 102 37.62 -14.94 -10.28
C ASN A 102 38.26 -15.35 -11.63
N GLU A 103 38.18 -14.51 -12.66
CA GLU A 103 38.74 -14.75 -14.00
C GLU A 103 40.07 -14.02 -14.26
N GLY A 104 40.60 -13.25 -13.29
CA GLY A 104 41.89 -12.55 -13.38
C GLY A 104 42.85 -12.99 -12.29
#